data_AF-A0A8H6J015-F1
#
_entry.id   AF-A0A8H6J015-F1
#
_cell.length_a   1.000
_cell.length_b   1.000
_cell.length_c   1.000
_cell.angle_alpha   90.00
_cell.angle_beta   90.00
_cell.angle_gamma   90.00
#
_symmetry.space_group_name_H-M   'P 1'
#
loop_
_entity.id
_entity.type
_entity.pdbx_description
1 polymer ?
#
loop_
_entity_poly.entity_id
_entity_poly.type
_entity_poly.pdbx_seq_one_letter_code
_entity_poly.pdbx_strand_id
1 'polypeptide(L)'
;DNEAAVLRLIDTLDYVPLAINQAAAYIYTRSPRVTVESYLEEFRNSENRKDMLLRLNTGDNRRYAGVSNSVVVTWQLTFEQIKREQPRAANLLSLMSYFHAQNIPEYMLHDYNSGNIGSDERDNENGETSNVDFEDDLDVLRGYSLVTITATPGLLEMHSLVQFCTRLWISKFGSTDQWKTLFLQSASEHFPSGVFETWQQCQTLMPHIQSLLDKQPLEERDRLKWSNLLTNVSWYLVMLGNYSRAEIIVQQAVSTRTEILGQEHPLTLLSMGNLASTYRNQGRWKEAEELFVRVMETSLRVLGEEHPDTLTSMGNLASTFWNQGRWKEAEELEVRVMETS
;
A
#
# COMPACT_ATOMS: atom_id res chain seq x y z
N ASP A 1 -27.57 -40.34 5.18
CA ASP A 1 -27.65 -39.08 5.96
C ASP A 1 -26.61 -38.05 5.56
N ASN A 2 -25.30 -38.36 5.59
CA ASN A 2 -24.25 -37.39 5.23
C ASN A 2 -24.33 -36.84 3.78
N GLU A 3 -24.63 -37.69 2.79
CA GLU A 3 -24.77 -37.27 1.38
C GLU A 3 -25.91 -36.26 1.17
N ALA A 4 -27.05 -36.47 1.84
CA ALA A 4 -28.17 -35.54 1.79
C ALA A 4 -27.85 -34.20 2.49
N ALA A 5 -27.01 -34.21 3.53
CA ALA A 5 -26.54 -32.98 4.17
C ALA A 5 -25.57 -32.20 3.26
N VAL A 6 -24.67 -32.89 2.57
CA VAL A 6 -23.75 -32.27 1.59
C VAL A 6 -24.52 -31.65 0.42
N LEU A 7 -25.53 -32.32 -0.12
CA LEU A 7 -26.38 -31.75 -1.17
C LEU A 7 -27.12 -30.49 -0.71
N ARG A 8 -27.66 -30.50 0.53
CA ARG A 8 -28.28 -29.30 1.13
C ARG A 8 -27.27 -28.18 1.34
N LEU A 9 -26.02 -28.49 1.70
CA LEU A 9 -24.97 -27.48 1.82
C LEU A 9 -24.67 -26.82 0.47
N ILE A 10 -24.49 -27.61 -0.58
CA ILE A 10 -24.20 -27.06 -1.92
C ILE A 10 -25.35 -26.18 -2.42
N ASP A 11 -26.59 -26.61 -2.21
CA ASP A 11 -27.80 -25.84 -2.55
C ASP A 11 -27.89 -24.54 -1.74
N THR A 12 -27.64 -24.59 -0.41
CA THR A 12 -27.60 -23.40 0.47
C THR A 12 -26.51 -22.40 0.07
N LEU A 13 -25.44 -22.88 -0.55
CA LEU A 13 -24.34 -22.04 -1.01
C LEU A 13 -24.50 -21.59 -2.48
N ASP A 14 -25.64 -21.87 -3.09
CA ASP A 14 -26.02 -21.51 -4.45
C ASP A 14 -25.00 -21.96 -5.50
N TYR A 15 -24.37 -23.11 -5.25
CA TYR A 15 -23.36 -23.67 -6.13
C TYR A 15 -22.16 -22.73 -6.36
N VAL A 16 -21.95 -21.72 -5.50
CA VAL A 16 -20.84 -20.76 -5.66
C VAL A 16 -19.53 -21.42 -5.21
N PRO A 17 -18.55 -21.61 -6.12
CA PRO A 17 -17.34 -22.38 -5.80
C PRO A 17 -16.54 -21.83 -4.61
N LEU A 18 -16.43 -20.50 -4.52
CA LEU A 18 -15.72 -19.84 -3.41
C LEU A 18 -16.39 -20.12 -2.06
N ALA A 19 -17.73 -20.03 -2.00
CA ALA A 19 -18.48 -20.29 -0.77
C ALA A 19 -18.38 -21.76 -0.37
N ILE A 20 -18.46 -22.68 -1.34
CA ILE A 20 -18.29 -24.12 -1.12
C ILE A 20 -16.90 -24.42 -0.57
N ASN A 21 -15.84 -23.88 -1.18
CA ASN A 21 -14.47 -24.12 -0.72
C ASN A 21 -14.25 -23.55 0.69
N GLN A 22 -14.75 -22.35 0.98
CA GLN A 22 -14.69 -21.76 2.33
C GLN A 22 -15.43 -22.61 3.37
N ALA A 23 -16.67 -23.03 3.07
CA ALA A 23 -17.45 -23.87 3.96
C ALA A 23 -16.81 -25.24 4.18
N ALA A 24 -16.30 -25.87 3.12
CA ALA A 24 -15.62 -27.15 3.19
C ALA A 24 -14.35 -27.06 4.05
N ALA A 25 -13.53 -26.02 3.85
CA ALA A 25 -12.35 -25.75 4.67
C ALA A 25 -12.71 -25.53 6.15
N TYR A 26 -13.75 -24.76 6.42
CA TYR A 26 -14.27 -24.52 7.77
C TYR A 26 -14.71 -25.80 8.48
N ILE A 27 -15.47 -26.65 7.81
CA ILE A 27 -15.93 -27.93 8.35
C ILE A 27 -14.73 -28.87 8.57
N TYR A 28 -13.83 -28.95 7.58
CA TYR A 28 -12.67 -29.84 7.63
C TYR A 28 -11.73 -29.49 8.80
N THR A 29 -11.33 -28.23 8.92
CA THR A 29 -10.41 -27.75 9.98
C THR A 29 -10.96 -27.97 11.38
N ARG A 30 -12.30 -28.02 11.53
CA ARG A 30 -12.98 -28.20 12.82
C ARG A 30 -13.56 -29.60 13.01
N SER A 31 -13.30 -30.52 12.09
CA SER A 31 -13.72 -31.91 12.19
C SER A 31 -13.02 -32.61 13.37
N PRO A 32 -13.69 -33.49 14.14
CA PRO A 32 -15.09 -33.91 14.01
C PRO A 32 -16.07 -33.04 14.83
N ARG A 33 -15.62 -31.93 15.43
CA ARG A 33 -16.45 -31.09 16.30
C ARG A 33 -17.53 -30.31 15.55
N VAL A 34 -17.29 -30.04 14.26
CA VAL A 34 -18.26 -29.42 13.35
C VAL A 34 -18.62 -30.43 12.28
N THR A 35 -19.92 -30.71 12.15
CA THR A 35 -20.49 -31.49 11.05
C THR A 35 -21.11 -30.57 9.99
N VAL A 36 -21.47 -31.14 8.85
CA VAL A 36 -22.20 -30.41 7.79
C VAL A 36 -23.51 -29.84 8.33
N GLU A 37 -24.24 -30.59 9.17
CA GLU A 37 -25.48 -30.14 9.79
C GLU A 37 -25.25 -28.99 10.77
N SER A 38 -24.26 -29.08 11.67
CA SER A 38 -24.00 -27.98 12.60
C SER A 38 -23.55 -26.71 11.88
N TYR A 39 -22.79 -26.84 10.78
CA TYR A 39 -22.43 -25.71 9.94
C TYR A 39 -23.65 -25.08 9.26
N LEU A 40 -24.56 -25.90 8.71
CA LEU A 40 -25.81 -25.41 8.12
C LEU A 40 -26.68 -24.66 9.13
N GLU A 41 -26.71 -25.10 10.39
CA GLU A 41 -27.39 -24.38 11.47
C GLU A 41 -26.72 -23.03 11.78
N GLU A 42 -25.40 -23.00 11.87
CA GLU A 42 -24.61 -21.79 12.09
C GLU A 42 -24.80 -20.78 10.95
N PHE A 43 -24.76 -21.25 9.71
CA PHE A 43 -25.02 -20.48 8.50
C PHE A 43 -26.41 -19.83 8.53
N ARG A 44 -27.46 -20.63 8.77
CA ARG A 44 -28.84 -20.11 8.86
C ARG A 44 -29.00 -19.12 10.00
N ASN A 45 -28.33 -19.35 11.14
CA ASN A 45 -28.38 -18.42 12.26
C ASN A 45 -27.72 -17.08 11.93
N SER A 46 -26.59 -17.08 11.24
CA SER A 46 -25.92 -15.88 10.74
C SER A 46 -26.79 -15.13 9.72
N GLU A 47 -27.41 -15.86 8.78
CA GLU A 47 -28.31 -15.29 7.77
C GLU A 47 -29.59 -14.70 8.39
N ASN A 48 -30.25 -15.43 9.30
CA ASN A 48 -31.50 -15.02 9.95
C ASN A 48 -31.33 -13.84 10.91
N ARG A 49 -30.17 -13.71 11.55
CA ARG A 49 -29.82 -12.48 12.30
C ARG A 49 -29.78 -11.26 11.38
N LYS A 50 -29.81 -11.45 10.05
CA LYS A 50 -29.53 -10.45 9.03
C LYS A 50 -28.29 -9.71 9.47
N ASP A 51 -27.19 -10.45 9.62
CA ASP A 51 -25.99 -9.85 10.17
C ASP A 51 -25.68 -8.54 9.43
N MET A 52 -25.15 -7.56 10.15
CA MET A 52 -25.16 -6.17 9.71
C MET A 52 -24.44 -6.02 8.36
N LEU A 53 -23.45 -6.86 8.06
CA LEU A 53 -22.81 -6.95 6.75
C LEU A 53 -23.80 -7.26 5.62
N LEU A 54 -24.72 -8.20 5.81
CA LEU A 54 -25.78 -8.52 4.85
C LEU A 54 -26.75 -7.35 4.64
N ARG A 55 -27.07 -6.61 5.70
CA ARG A 55 -27.92 -5.40 5.61
C ARG A 55 -27.19 -4.29 4.84
N LEU A 56 -25.90 -4.12 5.08
CA LEU A 56 -25.05 -3.10 4.45
C LEU A 56 -24.70 -3.45 2.99
N ASN A 57 -24.67 -4.74 2.64
CA ASN A 57 -24.46 -5.25 1.29
C ASN A 57 -25.61 -4.90 0.32
N THR A 58 -26.75 -4.39 0.81
CA THR A 58 -27.90 -4.01 -0.03
C THR A 58 -27.70 -2.72 -0.83
N GLY A 59 -26.61 -1.97 -0.60
CA GLY A 59 -26.27 -0.73 -1.30
C GLY A 59 -25.10 -0.81 -2.29
N ASP A 60 -24.53 -2.00 -2.53
CA ASP A 60 -23.46 -2.18 -3.51
C ASP A 60 -24.06 -2.32 -4.92
N ASN A 61 -23.85 -1.30 -5.77
CA ASN A 61 -24.29 -1.30 -7.17
C ASN A 61 -23.65 -2.43 -8.02
N ARG A 62 -22.65 -3.16 -7.49
CA ARG A 62 -22.05 -4.33 -8.15
C ARG A 62 -22.81 -5.63 -7.90
N ARG A 63 -23.77 -5.67 -6.97
CA ARG A 63 -24.58 -6.86 -6.70
C ARG A 63 -26.05 -6.62 -7.05
N TYR A 64 -26.61 -7.54 -7.83
CA TYR A 64 -28.05 -7.55 -8.11
C TYR A 64 -28.81 -7.92 -6.84
N ALA A 65 -29.88 -7.19 -6.54
CA ALA A 65 -30.85 -7.51 -5.51
C ALA A 65 -31.53 -8.85 -5.86
N GLY A 66 -30.93 -9.97 -5.44
CA GLY A 66 -31.34 -11.33 -5.82
C GLY A 66 -30.18 -12.35 -5.87
N VAL A 67 -28.92 -11.92 -5.84
CA VAL A 67 -27.77 -12.83 -5.72
C VAL A 67 -27.60 -13.27 -4.27
N SER A 68 -27.41 -14.57 -4.07
CA SER A 68 -27.20 -15.16 -2.76
C SER A 68 -26.07 -14.50 -1.95
N ASN A 69 -26.30 -14.39 -0.66
CA ASN A 69 -25.34 -13.93 0.32
C ASN A 69 -24.38 -15.02 0.79
N SER A 70 -24.41 -16.21 0.16
CA SER A 70 -23.59 -17.37 0.53
C SER A 70 -22.13 -17.00 0.80
N VAL A 71 -21.46 -16.33 -0.14
CA VAL A 71 -20.06 -15.88 0.02
C VAL A 71 -19.86 -14.93 1.20
N VAL A 72 -20.83 -14.06 1.50
CA VAL A 72 -20.69 -13.10 2.61
C VAL A 72 -20.83 -13.82 3.95
N VAL A 73 -21.81 -14.72 4.07
CA VAL A 73 -22.04 -15.51 5.27
C VAL A 73 -20.88 -16.48 5.50
N THR A 74 -20.45 -17.21 4.46
CA THR A 74 -19.31 -18.13 4.57
C THR A 74 -18.02 -17.39 4.91
N TRP A 75 -17.76 -16.25 4.27
CA TRP A 75 -16.62 -15.39 4.60
C TRP A 75 -16.70 -14.92 6.05
N GLN A 76 -17.86 -14.47 6.52
CA GLN A 76 -17.99 -13.95 7.88
C GLN A 76 -17.69 -15.01 8.94
N LEU A 77 -18.32 -16.18 8.82
CA LEU A 77 -18.06 -17.32 9.72
C LEU A 77 -16.57 -17.68 9.73
N THR A 78 -15.97 -17.73 8.55
CA THR A 78 -14.55 -18.05 8.36
C THR A 78 -13.63 -16.98 8.95
N PHE A 79 -13.92 -15.70 8.73
CA PHE A 79 -13.09 -14.60 9.20
C PHE A 79 -13.16 -14.46 10.74
N GLU A 80 -14.34 -14.60 11.33
CA GLU A 80 -14.52 -14.59 12.79
C GLU A 80 -13.78 -15.75 13.46
N GLN A 81 -13.78 -16.92 12.80
CA GLN A 81 -13.04 -18.09 13.21
C GLN A 81 -11.52 -17.85 13.17
N ILE A 82 -10.99 -17.41 12.02
CA ILE A 82 -9.56 -17.09 11.86
C ILE A 82 -9.16 -16.05 12.90
N LYS A 83 -9.94 -14.99 13.08
CA LYS A 83 -9.66 -13.95 14.08
C LYS A 83 -9.59 -14.50 15.51
N ARG A 84 -10.39 -15.52 15.85
CA ARG A 84 -10.37 -16.14 17.19
C ARG A 84 -9.18 -17.06 17.39
N GLU A 85 -8.78 -17.82 16.37
CA GLU A 85 -7.79 -18.89 16.49
C GLU A 85 -6.38 -18.42 16.12
N GLN A 86 -6.28 -17.55 15.12
CA GLN A 86 -5.02 -16.99 14.63
C GLN A 86 -5.22 -15.52 14.23
N PRO A 87 -5.25 -14.60 15.22
CA PRO A 87 -5.51 -13.18 14.99
C PRO A 87 -4.57 -12.52 13.97
N ARG A 88 -3.33 -13.03 13.86
CA ARG A 88 -2.31 -12.54 12.94
C ARG A 88 -2.69 -12.78 11.47
N ALA A 89 -3.18 -13.97 11.10
CA ALA A 89 -3.74 -14.21 9.76
C ALA A 89 -4.91 -13.27 9.45
N ALA A 90 -5.77 -12.94 10.43
CA ALA A 90 -6.83 -11.95 10.24
C ALA A 90 -6.28 -10.53 10.03
N ASN A 91 -5.18 -10.17 10.69
CA ASN A 91 -4.45 -8.91 10.46
C ASN A 91 -3.88 -8.85 9.04
N LEU A 92 -3.27 -9.95 8.58
CA LEU A 92 -2.72 -10.05 7.23
C LEU A 92 -3.82 -9.82 6.18
N LEU A 93 -4.95 -10.53 6.31
CA LEU A 93 -6.09 -10.34 5.41
C LEU A 93 -6.61 -8.90 5.45
N SER A 94 -6.61 -8.28 6.64
CA SER A 94 -7.06 -6.90 6.84
C SER A 94 -6.15 -5.90 6.12
N LEU A 95 -4.83 -6.03 6.26
CA LEU A 95 -3.85 -5.19 5.53
C LEU A 95 -3.97 -5.41 4.02
N MET A 96 -3.94 -6.67 3.56
CA MET A 96 -4.06 -7.02 2.14
C MET A 96 -5.32 -6.43 1.50
N SER A 97 -6.40 -6.27 2.27
CA SER A 97 -7.63 -5.69 1.76
C SER A 97 -7.42 -4.26 1.26
N TYR A 98 -6.43 -3.49 1.70
CA TYR A 98 -6.18 -2.10 1.25
C TYR A 98 -5.47 -2.00 -0.10
N PHE A 99 -4.86 -3.09 -0.58
CA PHE A 99 -4.22 -3.16 -1.87
C PHE A 99 -5.24 -3.28 -3.01
N HIS A 100 -4.81 -3.12 -4.27
CA HIS A 100 -5.58 -3.67 -5.38
C HIS A 100 -5.69 -5.20 -5.24
N ALA A 101 -6.84 -5.79 -5.56
CA ALA A 101 -7.12 -7.20 -5.27
C ALA A 101 -6.22 -8.21 -6.03
N GLN A 102 -5.61 -7.76 -7.12
CA GLN A 102 -4.70 -8.55 -7.94
C GLN A 102 -3.28 -8.00 -7.84
N ASN A 103 -2.29 -8.89 -8.02
CA ASN A 103 -0.85 -8.58 -8.04
C ASN A 103 -0.37 -7.89 -6.75
N ILE A 104 -0.86 -8.32 -5.60
CA ILE A 104 -0.43 -7.82 -4.29
C ILE A 104 1.01 -8.29 -4.04
N PRO A 105 1.99 -7.38 -3.91
CA PRO A 105 3.37 -7.79 -3.67
C PRO A 105 3.55 -8.26 -2.24
N GLU A 106 4.03 -9.49 -2.09
CA GLU A 106 4.19 -10.16 -0.80
C GLU A 106 5.11 -9.40 0.15
N TYR A 107 6.23 -8.87 -0.37
CA TYR A 107 7.22 -8.14 0.39
C TYR A 107 6.67 -6.88 1.09
N MET A 108 5.53 -6.35 0.62
CA MET A 108 4.87 -5.20 1.25
C MET A 108 4.00 -5.57 2.46
N LEU A 109 3.82 -6.86 2.73
CA LEU A 109 2.87 -7.34 3.72
C LEU A 109 3.51 -7.72 5.05
N HIS A 110 4.84 -7.86 5.15
CA HIS A 110 5.50 -8.40 6.35
C HIS A 110 5.25 -7.61 7.64
N ASP A 111 4.94 -6.31 7.56
CA ASP A 111 4.67 -5.48 8.74
C ASP A 111 3.21 -5.53 9.24
N TYR A 112 2.39 -6.45 8.74
CA TYR A 112 0.96 -6.59 9.11
C TYR A 112 0.67 -6.76 10.60
N ASN A 113 1.64 -7.23 11.40
CA ASN A 113 1.52 -7.39 12.84
C ASN A 113 2.17 -6.27 13.68
N SER A 114 2.84 -5.31 13.05
CA SER A 114 3.57 -4.23 13.76
C SER A 114 2.67 -3.32 14.60
N GLY A 115 1.35 -3.27 14.32
CA GLY A 115 0.39 -2.44 15.05
C GLY A 115 0.02 -2.91 16.47
N ASN A 116 0.54 -4.05 16.95
CA ASN A 116 0.26 -4.61 18.28
C ASN A 116 1.44 -4.54 19.26
N ILE A 117 2.61 -4.06 18.84
CA ILE A 117 3.81 -3.98 19.69
C ILE A 117 4.06 -2.50 19.97
N GLY A 118 4.08 -2.14 21.27
CA GLY A 118 4.51 -0.82 21.71
C GLY A 118 5.87 -0.47 21.11
N SER A 119 6.06 0.79 20.76
CA SER A 119 7.13 1.33 19.91
C SER A 119 8.58 1.15 20.39
N ASP A 120 8.88 0.31 21.38
CA ASP A 120 10.15 0.34 22.09
C ASP A 120 11.02 -0.93 21.99
N GLU A 121 10.58 -1.99 21.30
CA GLU A 121 11.43 -3.17 21.07
C GLU A 121 11.52 -3.48 19.57
N ARG A 122 12.29 -2.66 18.85
CA ARG A 122 13.00 -3.13 17.65
C ARG A 122 14.24 -3.89 18.11
N ASP A 123 14.03 -4.95 18.87
CA ASP A 123 15.06 -5.93 19.09
C ASP A 123 15.09 -6.87 17.88
N ASN A 124 16.31 -7.02 17.38
CA ASN A 124 16.74 -7.88 16.29
C ASN A 124 16.50 -9.38 16.66
N GLU A 125 15.25 -9.80 16.83
CA GLU A 125 14.91 -11.22 16.94
C GLU A 125 14.60 -11.78 15.55
N ASN A 126 15.66 -12.30 14.91
CA ASN A 126 15.68 -13.33 13.88
C ASN A 126 14.67 -13.14 12.72
N GLY A 127 15.14 -12.53 11.61
CA GLY A 127 14.39 -12.45 10.35
C GLY A 127 13.80 -13.78 9.87
N GLU A 128 14.41 -14.92 10.23
CA GLU A 128 13.88 -16.26 9.95
C GLU A 128 12.56 -16.56 10.69
N THR A 129 12.41 -16.17 11.95
CA THR A 129 11.17 -16.40 12.73
C THR A 129 10.01 -15.58 12.17
N SER A 130 10.26 -14.32 11.80
CA SER A 130 9.25 -13.44 11.20
C SER A 130 8.72 -13.92 9.84
N ASN A 131 9.55 -14.65 9.09
CA ASN A 131 9.16 -15.22 7.80
C ASN A 131 8.36 -16.52 7.96
N VAL A 132 8.77 -17.40 8.88
CA VAL A 132 8.00 -18.63 9.22
C VAL A 132 6.59 -18.27 9.67
N ASP A 133 6.50 -17.28 10.54
CA ASP A 133 5.27 -16.70 11.03
C ASP A 133 4.34 -16.16 9.91
N PHE A 134 4.92 -15.49 8.91
CA PHE A 134 4.17 -14.98 7.76
C PHE A 134 3.63 -16.11 6.89
N GLU A 135 4.43 -17.13 6.62
CA GLU A 135 4.02 -18.31 5.85
C GLU A 135 2.89 -19.07 6.57
N ASP A 136 2.99 -19.27 7.88
CA ASP A 136 1.94 -19.91 8.67
C ASP A 136 0.61 -19.14 8.60
N ASP A 137 0.67 -17.80 8.70
CA ASP A 137 -0.49 -16.94 8.59
C ASP A 137 -1.07 -16.92 7.15
N LEU A 138 -0.22 -16.95 6.13
CA LEU A 138 -0.62 -17.02 4.72
C LEU A 138 -1.26 -18.38 4.39
N ASP A 139 -0.71 -19.48 4.90
CA ASP A 139 -1.22 -20.83 4.68
C ASP A 139 -2.61 -21.02 5.28
N VAL A 140 -2.92 -20.38 6.40
CA VAL A 140 -4.29 -20.34 6.94
C VAL A 140 -5.22 -19.65 5.96
N LEU A 141 -4.87 -18.47 5.46
CA LEU A 141 -5.71 -17.74 4.49
C LEU A 141 -5.92 -18.52 3.20
N ARG A 142 -4.88 -19.23 2.73
CA ARG A 142 -4.95 -20.12 1.55
C ARG A 142 -5.80 -21.36 1.81
N GLY A 143 -5.69 -21.96 3.00
CA GLY A 143 -6.50 -23.10 3.42
C GLY A 143 -8.00 -22.81 3.37
N TYR A 144 -8.39 -21.56 3.64
CA TYR A 144 -9.76 -21.07 3.51
C TYR A 144 -10.12 -20.48 2.14
N SER A 145 -9.23 -20.57 1.14
CA SER A 145 -9.42 -19.97 -0.19
C SER A 145 -9.71 -18.45 -0.15
N LEU A 146 -9.15 -17.73 0.83
CA LEU A 146 -9.28 -16.28 0.95
C LEU A 146 -8.24 -15.54 0.10
N VAL A 147 -7.07 -16.15 -0.05
CA VAL A 147 -5.91 -15.66 -0.78
C VAL A 147 -5.36 -16.77 -1.68
N THR A 148 -4.85 -16.39 -2.85
CA THR A 148 -4.20 -17.30 -3.79
C THR A 148 -2.79 -16.79 -4.12
N ILE A 149 -1.84 -17.71 -4.22
CA ILE A 149 -0.50 -17.43 -4.75
C ILE A 149 -0.59 -17.48 -6.27
N THR A 150 -0.09 -16.45 -6.96
CA THR A 150 -0.11 -16.41 -8.42
C THR A 150 1.00 -17.28 -9.01
N ALA A 151 0.98 -17.49 -10.34
CA ALA A 151 2.09 -18.15 -11.03
C ALA A 151 3.39 -17.33 -11.00
N THR A 152 3.31 -16.04 -10.72
CA THR A 152 4.46 -15.15 -10.57
C THR A 152 4.92 -15.16 -9.11
N PRO A 153 6.17 -15.56 -8.84
CA PRO A 153 6.71 -15.58 -7.47
C PRO A 153 6.59 -14.21 -6.79
N GLY A 154 6.20 -14.19 -5.51
CA GLY A 154 6.07 -12.98 -4.70
C GLY A 154 4.85 -12.11 -4.99
N LEU A 155 3.90 -12.57 -5.80
CA LEU A 155 2.62 -11.91 -6.04
C LEU A 155 1.45 -12.77 -5.54
N LEU A 156 0.57 -12.12 -4.77
CA LEU A 156 -0.63 -12.69 -4.19
C LEU A 156 -1.89 -12.08 -4.81
N GLU A 157 -2.98 -12.82 -4.74
CA GLU A 157 -4.31 -12.41 -5.17
C GLU A 157 -5.32 -12.60 -4.05
N MET A 158 -6.23 -11.65 -3.93
CA MET A 158 -7.40 -11.72 -3.07
C MET A 158 -8.65 -11.67 -3.94
N HIS A 159 -9.59 -12.57 -3.71
CA HIS A 159 -10.86 -12.52 -4.43
C HIS A 159 -11.57 -11.18 -4.14
N SER A 160 -12.08 -10.48 -5.16
CA SER A 160 -12.65 -9.13 -4.98
C SER A 160 -13.82 -9.08 -3.99
N LEU A 161 -14.61 -10.15 -3.88
CA LEU A 161 -15.65 -10.25 -2.85
C LEU A 161 -15.08 -10.42 -1.43
N VAL A 162 -13.97 -11.15 -1.27
CA VAL A 162 -13.28 -11.27 0.02
C VAL A 162 -12.75 -9.90 0.43
N GLN A 163 -12.08 -9.19 -0.49
CA GLN A 163 -11.61 -7.82 -0.26
C GLN A 163 -12.75 -6.89 0.16
N PHE A 164 -13.86 -6.94 -0.57
CA PHE A 164 -15.04 -6.14 -0.25
C PHE A 164 -15.57 -6.43 1.15
N CYS A 165 -15.78 -7.71 1.48
CA CYS A 165 -16.27 -8.13 2.80
C CYS A 165 -15.32 -7.68 3.91
N THR A 166 -14.00 -7.87 3.74
CA THR A 166 -12.98 -7.45 4.70
C THR A 166 -13.01 -5.94 4.93
N ARG A 167 -13.02 -5.12 3.86
CA ARG A 167 -13.10 -3.66 3.98
C ARG A 167 -14.39 -3.21 4.67
N LEU A 168 -15.52 -3.83 4.31
CA LEU A 168 -16.81 -3.50 4.91
C LEU A 168 -16.81 -3.81 6.41
N TRP A 169 -16.29 -4.98 6.80
CA TRP A 169 -16.17 -5.37 8.20
C TRP A 169 -15.23 -4.44 8.97
N ILE A 170 -14.05 -4.11 8.44
CA ILE A 170 -13.12 -3.16 9.06
C ILE A 170 -13.77 -1.80 9.27
N SER A 171 -14.53 -1.30 8.29
CA SER A 171 -15.20 0.00 8.39
C SER A 171 -16.25 0.10 9.51
N LYS A 172 -16.74 -1.04 10.00
CA LYS A 172 -17.81 -1.10 11.00
C LYS A 172 -17.35 -1.59 12.37
N PHE A 173 -16.44 -2.55 12.39
CA PHE A 173 -16.06 -3.28 13.59
C PHE A 173 -14.55 -3.22 13.88
N GLY A 174 -13.75 -2.76 12.92
CA GLY A 174 -12.30 -2.72 13.03
C GLY A 174 -11.74 -1.30 13.11
N SER A 175 -10.43 -1.24 13.32
CA SER A 175 -9.65 0.00 13.32
C SER A 175 -9.31 0.41 11.88
N THR A 176 -10.18 1.16 11.23
CA THR A 176 -9.95 1.62 9.85
C THR A 176 -8.66 2.42 9.72
N ASP A 177 -8.36 3.29 10.68
CA ASP A 177 -7.19 4.16 10.61
C ASP A 177 -5.88 3.39 10.77
N GLN A 178 -5.85 2.38 11.64
CA GLN A 178 -4.69 1.49 11.80
C GLN A 178 -4.26 0.89 10.45
N TRP A 179 -5.19 0.30 9.70
CA TRP A 179 -4.86 -0.37 8.44
C TRP A 179 -4.50 0.63 7.33
N LYS A 180 -5.11 1.82 7.32
CA LYS A 180 -4.70 2.90 6.41
C LYS A 180 -3.27 3.36 6.70
N THR A 181 -2.93 3.55 7.97
CA THR A 181 -1.59 3.97 8.40
C THR A 181 -0.55 2.90 8.07
N LEU A 182 -0.84 1.62 8.33
CA LEU A 182 0.05 0.50 7.95
C LEU A 182 0.23 0.40 6.43
N PHE A 183 -0.85 0.53 5.66
CA PHE A 183 -0.77 0.52 4.20
C PHE A 183 0.07 1.69 3.66
N LEU A 184 -0.13 2.90 4.20
CA LEU A 184 0.66 4.07 3.85
C LEU A 184 2.13 3.91 4.22
N GLN A 185 2.42 3.34 5.39
CA GLN A 185 3.78 3.06 5.82
C GLN A 185 4.47 2.10 4.85
N SER A 186 3.85 0.95 4.59
CA SER A 186 4.39 -0.04 3.66
C SER A 186 4.58 0.58 2.26
N ALA A 187 3.62 1.35 1.76
CA ALA A 187 3.76 2.07 0.49
C ALA A 187 4.93 3.07 0.50
N SER A 188 5.10 3.85 1.57
CA SER A 188 6.18 4.83 1.70
C SER A 188 7.57 4.19 1.79
N GLU A 189 7.68 3.03 2.43
CA GLU A 189 8.95 2.30 2.61
C GLU A 189 9.37 1.59 1.32
N HIS A 190 8.40 1.03 0.60
CA HIS A 190 8.68 0.15 -0.52
C HIS A 190 8.54 0.79 -1.90
N PHE A 191 7.89 1.96 -2.03
CA PHE A 191 7.82 2.65 -3.31
C PHE A 191 9.17 3.29 -3.64
N PRO A 192 9.89 2.82 -4.67
CA PRO A 192 11.26 3.23 -4.91
C PRO A 192 11.31 4.63 -5.52
N SER A 193 12.48 5.25 -5.49
CA SER A 193 12.71 6.62 -5.96
C SER A 193 12.37 6.84 -7.44
N GLY A 194 12.25 5.78 -8.27
CA GLY A 194 11.84 5.87 -9.67
C GLY A 194 12.99 5.88 -10.68
N VAL A 195 14.20 5.48 -10.26
CA VAL A 195 15.34 5.20 -11.15
C VAL A 195 15.05 4.00 -12.05
N PHE A 196 15.70 3.90 -13.21
CA PHE A 196 15.39 2.93 -14.27
C PHE A 196 15.37 1.48 -13.76
N GLU A 197 16.30 1.13 -12.88
CA GLU A 197 16.44 -0.20 -12.25
C GLU A 197 15.21 -0.60 -11.44
N THR A 198 14.44 0.38 -10.96
CA THR A 198 13.28 0.19 -10.08
C THR A 198 11.94 0.37 -10.80
N TRP A 199 11.94 0.60 -12.11
CA TRP A 199 10.72 0.89 -12.87
C TRP A 199 9.68 -0.22 -12.81
N GLN A 200 10.11 -1.49 -12.86
CA GLN A 200 9.19 -2.61 -12.75
C GLN A 200 8.45 -2.61 -11.41
N GLN A 201 9.14 -2.26 -10.32
CA GLN A 201 8.52 -2.12 -9.00
C GLN A 201 7.53 -0.94 -9.00
N CYS A 202 7.91 0.23 -9.51
CA CYS A 202 6.97 1.36 -9.64
C CYS A 202 5.70 0.99 -10.41
N GLN A 203 5.84 0.26 -11.53
CA GLN A 203 4.70 -0.18 -12.36
C GLN A 203 3.78 -1.13 -11.60
N THR A 204 4.35 -2.09 -10.87
CA THR A 204 3.59 -3.01 -10.03
C THR A 204 2.86 -2.27 -8.92
N LEU A 205 3.51 -1.29 -8.27
CA LEU A 205 2.96 -0.61 -7.09
C LEU A 205 1.93 0.47 -7.40
N MET A 206 2.04 1.13 -8.56
CA MET A 206 1.21 2.30 -8.89
C MET A 206 -0.31 2.05 -8.75
N PRO A 207 -0.89 0.93 -9.24
CA PRO A 207 -2.32 0.67 -9.11
C PRO A 207 -2.79 0.53 -7.66
N HIS A 208 -1.92 0.13 -6.74
CA HIS A 208 -2.27 -0.04 -5.32
C HIS A 208 -2.33 1.32 -4.61
N ILE A 209 -1.36 2.20 -4.88
CA ILE A 209 -1.18 3.45 -4.12
C ILE A 209 -1.99 4.62 -4.66
N GLN A 210 -2.63 4.49 -5.82
CA GLN A 210 -3.35 5.60 -6.49
C GLN A 210 -4.31 6.34 -5.54
N SER A 211 -5.02 5.59 -4.70
CA SER A 211 -5.98 6.17 -3.73
C SER A 211 -5.32 7.01 -2.62
N LEU A 212 -4.04 6.77 -2.32
CA LEU A 212 -3.27 7.52 -1.34
C LEU A 212 -2.85 8.89 -1.89
N LEU A 213 -2.60 9.00 -3.20
CA LEU A 213 -2.02 10.21 -3.80
C LEU A 213 -2.95 11.43 -3.74
N ASP A 214 -4.27 11.22 -3.74
CA ASP A 214 -5.24 12.31 -3.84
C ASP A 214 -5.75 12.82 -2.49
N LYS A 215 -5.44 12.14 -1.38
CA LYS A 215 -6.01 12.44 -0.07
C LYS A 215 -4.92 12.58 0.99
N GLN A 216 -4.70 13.80 1.45
CA GLN A 216 -3.76 14.09 2.53
C GLN A 216 -4.21 13.37 3.83
N PRO A 217 -3.29 12.67 4.53
CA PRO A 217 -3.58 12.12 5.85
C PRO A 217 -3.87 13.22 6.88
N LEU A 218 -4.71 12.90 7.87
CA LEU A 218 -5.06 13.82 8.96
C LEU A 218 -3.94 13.90 10.01
N GLU A 219 -3.26 12.80 10.29
CA GLU A 219 -2.22 12.74 11.32
C GLU A 219 -0.86 13.21 10.79
N GLU A 220 -0.17 14.04 11.56
CA GLU A 220 1.13 14.61 11.19
C GLU A 220 2.21 13.55 10.90
N ARG A 221 2.27 12.49 11.73
CA ARG A 221 3.19 11.36 11.52
C ARG A 221 3.01 10.69 10.15
N ASP A 222 1.77 10.63 9.67
CA ASP A 222 1.42 10.01 8.40
C ASP A 222 1.65 10.97 7.23
N ARG A 223 1.49 12.28 7.46
CA ARG A 223 1.79 13.32 6.46
C ARG A 223 3.25 13.30 6.02
N LEU A 224 4.20 12.96 6.89
CA LEU A 224 5.61 12.80 6.52
C LEU A 224 5.87 11.57 5.65
N LYS A 225 5.33 10.41 6.02
CA LYS A 225 5.39 9.17 5.21
C LYS A 225 4.75 9.38 3.84
N TRP A 226 3.58 10.03 3.83
CA TRP A 226 2.89 10.42 2.61
C TRP A 226 3.73 11.34 1.72
N SER A 227 4.35 12.37 2.29
CA SER A 227 5.24 13.27 1.52
C SER A 227 6.45 12.55 0.92
N ASN A 228 6.95 11.52 1.61
CA ASN A 228 8.00 10.65 1.08
C ASN A 228 7.52 9.86 -0.14
N LEU A 229 6.38 9.18 -0.01
CA LEU A 229 5.73 8.49 -1.12
C LEU A 229 5.51 9.42 -2.31
N LEU A 230 4.94 10.62 -2.09
CA LEU A 230 4.70 11.60 -3.14
C LEU A 230 5.99 12.05 -3.85
N THR A 231 7.08 12.24 -3.10
CA THR A 231 8.37 12.64 -3.67
C THR A 231 8.89 11.58 -4.65
N ASN A 232 8.84 10.30 -4.26
CA ASN A 232 9.27 9.19 -5.11
C ASN A 232 8.34 8.98 -6.32
N VAL A 233 7.02 9.02 -6.10
CA VAL A 233 6.02 8.90 -7.17
C VAL A 233 6.16 10.05 -8.17
N SER A 234 6.40 11.27 -7.71
CA SER A 234 6.58 12.41 -8.61
C SER A 234 7.78 12.23 -9.53
N TRP A 235 8.91 11.73 -9.01
CA TRP A 235 10.09 11.47 -9.83
C TRP A 235 9.80 10.40 -10.88
N TYR A 236 9.17 9.30 -10.48
CA TYR A 236 8.73 8.27 -11.43
C TYR A 236 7.82 8.83 -12.53
N LEU A 237 6.88 9.73 -12.19
CA LEU A 237 6.01 10.38 -13.18
C LEU A 237 6.76 11.32 -14.12
N VAL A 238 7.79 12.03 -13.64
CA VAL A 238 8.70 12.81 -14.50
C VAL A 238 9.39 11.88 -15.50
N MET A 239 9.88 10.73 -15.04
CA MET A 239 10.54 9.75 -15.91
C MET A 239 9.60 9.16 -16.97
N LEU A 240 8.30 9.06 -16.69
CA LEU A 240 7.28 8.69 -17.67
C LEU A 240 6.83 9.83 -18.61
N GLY A 241 7.33 11.06 -18.41
CA GLY A 241 6.92 12.25 -19.16
C GLY A 241 5.61 12.88 -18.70
N ASN A 242 5.03 12.42 -17.59
CA ASN A 242 3.77 12.96 -17.05
C ASN A 242 4.04 14.15 -16.11
N TYR A 243 4.61 15.21 -16.68
CA TYR A 243 5.09 16.35 -15.90
C TYR A 243 3.99 17.12 -15.17
N SER A 244 2.79 17.25 -15.75
CA SER A 244 1.68 17.98 -15.12
C SER A 244 1.19 17.28 -13.86
N ARG A 245 1.10 15.95 -13.88
CA ARG A 245 0.72 15.19 -12.68
C ARG A 245 1.84 15.17 -11.64
N ALA A 246 3.10 15.06 -12.09
CA ALA A 246 4.27 15.11 -11.22
C ALA A 246 4.35 16.43 -10.44
N GLU A 247 4.11 17.57 -11.10
CA GLU A 247 4.11 18.90 -10.48
C GLU A 247 3.10 19.00 -9.34
N ILE A 248 1.85 18.57 -9.58
CA ILE A 248 0.79 18.60 -8.55
C ILE A 248 1.21 17.78 -7.33
N ILE A 249 1.74 16.57 -7.56
CA ILE A 249 2.13 15.64 -6.49
C ILE A 249 3.33 16.18 -5.70
N VAL A 250 4.39 16.63 -6.37
CA VAL A 250 5.59 17.10 -5.69
C VAL A 250 5.34 18.42 -4.95
N GLN A 251 4.45 19.28 -5.45
CA GLN A 251 4.06 20.51 -4.78
C GLN A 251 3.36 20.24 -3.43
N GLN A 252 2.54 19.19 -3.35
CA GLN A 252 1.93 18.73 -2.09
C GLN A 252 3.00 18.23 -1.10
N ALA A 253 4.00 17.48 -1.59
CA ALA A 253 5.12 17.01 -0.78
C ALA A 253 5.95 18.20 -0.22
N VAL A 254 6.29 19.17 -1.06
CA VAL A 254 7.03 20.39 -0.66
C VAL A 254 6.24 21.17 0.38
N SER A 255 4.95 21.40 0.15
CA SER A 255 4.10 22.14 1.09
C SER A 255 4.03 21.45 2.44
N THR A 256 3.82 20.13 2.45
CA THR A 256 3.69 19.35 3.68
C THR A 256 4.99 19.29 4.46
N ARG A 257 6.14 19.06 3.77
CA ARG A 257 7.45 19.05 4.42
C ARG A 257 7.87 20.43 4.92
N THR A 258 7.51 21.50 4.20
CA THR A 258 7.75 22.88 4.65
C THR A 258 6.98 23.19 5.93
N GLU A 259 5.71 22.79 6.02
CA GLU A 259 4.87 23.00 7.19
C GLU A 259 5.40 22.26 8.43
N ILE A 260 5.82 20.99 8.26
CA ILE A 260 6.18 20.11 9.38
C ILE A 260 7.66 20.22 9.77
N LEU A 261 8.57 20.25 8.78
CA LEU A 261 10.03 20.19 8.99
C LEU A 261 10.72 21.54 8.82
N GLY A 262 10.06 22.50 8.16
CA GLY A 262 10.65 23.78 7.76
C GLY A 262 11.29 23.75 6.36
N GLN A 263 11.55 24.95 5.83
CA GLN A 263 12.06 25.15 4.46
C GLN A 263 13.49 24.66 4.26
N GLU A 264 14.31 24.66 5.31
CA GLU A 264 15.74 24.34 5.23
C GLU A 264 16.04 22.87 5.52
N HIS A 265 15.02 22.08 5.87
CA HIS A 265 15.20 20.67 6.19
C HIS A 265 15.62 19.90 4.91
N PRO A 266 16.61 18.97 4.99
CA PRO A 266 17.12 18.26 3.80
C PRO A 266 16.03 17.56 2.98
N LEU A 267 15.06 16.91 3.63
CA LEU A 267 13.92 16.31 2.93
C LEU A 267 13.02 17.33 2.22
N THR A 268 12.87 18.55 2.74
CA THR A 268 12.15 19.64 2.07
C THR A 268 12.91 20.09 0.84
N LEU A 269 14.24 20.28 0.97
CA LEU A 269 15.14 20.66 -0.12
C LEU A 269 15.14 19.60 -1.25
N LEU A 270 15.13 18.32 -0.91
CA LEU A 270 15.01 17.22 -1.87
C LEU A 270 13.72 17.33 -2.70
N SER A 271 12.57 17.52 -2.04
CA SER A 271 11.29 17.69 -2.75
C SER A 271 11.27 18.96 -3.61
N MET A 272 11.90 20.05 -3.14
CA MET A 272 12.05 21.28 -3.92
C MET A 272 12.93 21.07 -5.17
N GLY A 273 14.00 20.28 -5.05
CA GLY A 273 14.83 19.87 -6.18
C GLY A 273 14.06 19.03 -7.20
N ASN A 274 13.16 18.14 -6.76
CA ASN A 274 12.27 17.39 -7.65
C ASN A 274 11.23 18.30 -8.34
N LEU A 275 10.71 19.31 -7.63
CA LEU A 275 9.83 20.32 -8.22
C LEU A 275 10.57 21.15 -9.30
N ALA A 276 11.79 21.59 -9.01
CA ALA A 276 12.63 22.31 -9.97
C ALA A 276 12.97 21.45 -11.20
N SER A 277 13.28 20.17 -10.97
CA SER A 277 13.47 19.19 -12.05
C SER A 277 12.22 19.05 -12.92
N THR A 278 11.04 19.05 -12.29
CA THR A 278 9.76 18.98 -13.00
C THR A 278 9.56 20.20 -13.89
N TYR A 279 9.80 21.42 -13.37
CA TYR A 279 9.78 22.65 -14.17
C TYR A 279 10.77 22.60 -15.33
N ARG A 280 12.00 22.12 -15.10
CA ARG A 280 13.03 22.00 -16.15
C ARG A 280 12.54 21.11 -17.30
N ASN A 281 11.95 19.96 -16.97
CA ASN A 281 11.42 19.00 -17.96
C ASN A 281 10.16 19.52 -18.68
N GLN A 282 9.42 20.47 -18.08
CA GLN A 282 8.34 21.20 -18.76
C GLN A 282 8.83 22.33 -19.67
N GLY A 283 10.14 22.59 -19.75
CA GLY A 283 10.71 23.73 -20.47
C GLY A 283 10.65 25.06 -19.70
N ARG A 284 10.18 25.05 -18.44
CA ARG A 284 10.10 26.22 -17.56
C ARG A 284 11.44 26.49 -16.88
N TRP A 285 12.48 26.71 -17.69
CA TRP A 285 13.87 26.75 -17.19
C TRP A 285 14.17 27.88 -16.22
N LYS A 286 13.48 29.03 -16.34
CA LYS A 286 13.64 30.14 -15.39
C LYS A 286 13.14 29.79 -13.99
N GLU A 287 11.96 29.18 -13.91
CA GLU A 287 11.38 28.74 -12.63
C GLU A 287 12.18 27.59 -12.01
N ALA A 288 12.71 26.70 -12.85
CA ALA A 288 13.64 25.67 -12.41
C ALA A 288 14.94 26.26 -11.83
N GLU A 289 15.54 27.24 -12.51
CA GLU A 289 16.76 27.92 -12.07
C GLU A 289 16.55 28.61 -10.73
N GLU A 290 15.52 29.44 -10.60
CA GLU A 290 15.22 30.17 -9.35
C GLU A 290 15.10 29.21 -8.16
N LEU A 291 14.43 28.07 -8.37
CA LEU A 291 14.25 27.08 -7.32
C LEU A 291 15.54 26.28 -7.05
N PHE A 292 16.30 25.89 -8.08
CA PHE A 292 17.57 25.19 -7.90
C PHE A 292 18.65 26.05 -7.24
N VAL A 293 18.72 27.35 -7.56
CA VAL A 293 19.63 28.29 -6.87
C VAL A 293 19.30 28.31 -5.38
N ARG A 294 18.02 28.45 -5.02
CA ARG A 294 17.59 28.42 -3.61
C ARG A 294 17.96 27.12 -2.92
N VAL A 295 17.70 25.97 -3.57
CA VAL A 295 18.04 24.65 -3.02
C VAL A 295 19.55 24.53 -2.82
N MET A 296 20.34 24.89 -3.84
CA MET A 296 21.81 24.80 -3.79
C MET A 296 22.40 25.69 -2.69
N GLU A 297 22.02 26.96 -2.61
CA GLU A 297 22.52 27.89 -1.59
C GLU A 297 22.14 27.43 -0.17
N THR A 298 20.92 26.91 0.00
CA THR A 298 20.46 26.41 1.30
C THR A 298 21.19 25.12 1.68
N SER A 299 21.32 24.16 0.75
CA SER A 299 22.08 22.93 0.98
C SER A 299 23.55 23.22 1.30
N LEU A 300 24.19 24.14 0.56
CA LEU A 300 25.56 24.57 0.84
C LEU A 300 25.72 25.10 2.28
N ARG A 301 24.76 25.90 2.75
CA ARG A 301 24.79 26.47 4.11
C ARG A 301 24.49 25.43 5.20
N VAL A 302 23.54 24.53 4.96
CA VAL A 302 23.01 23.61 5.99
C VAL A 302 23.79 22.28 6.03
N LEU A 303 24.20 21.77 4.87
CA LEU A 303 24.82 20.46 4.71
C LEU A 303 26.33 20.56 4.41
N GLY A 304 26.79 21.70 3.90
CA GLY A 304 28.17 21.90 3.47
C GLY A 304 28.37 21.60 1.97
N GLU A 305 29.55 21.97 1.46
CA GLU A 305 29.89 21.91 0.02
C GLU A 305 30.08 20.47 -0.47
N GLU A 306 30.72 19.61 0.32
CA GLU A 306 31.02 18.21 -0.01
C GLU A 306 29.82 17.26 0.15
N HIS A 307 28.68 17.75 0.67
CA HIS A 307 27.53 16.88 0.90
C HIS A 307 26.90 16.42 -0.43
N PRO A 308 26.54 15.13 -0.59
CA PRO A 308 25.98 14.61 -1.85
C PRO A 308 24.76 15.37 -2.38
N ASP A 309 23.86 15.79 -1.48
CA ASP A 309 22.69 16.60 -1.87
C ASP A 309 23.06 18.00 -2.38
N THR A 310 24.12 18.62 -1.82
CA THR A 310 24.64 19.89 -2.32
C THR A 310 25.22 19.72 -3.72
N LEU A 311 26.09 18.71 -3.91
CA LEU A 311 26.67 18.40 -5.21
C LEU A 311 25.61 18.04 -6.26
N THR A 312 24.59 17.28 -5.88
CA THR A 312 23.44 16.95 -6.74
C THR A 312 22.66 18.21 -7.14
N SER A 313 22.44 19.14 -6.21
CA SER A 313 21.76 20.41 -6.53
C SER A 313 22.57 21.30 -7.47
N MET A 314 23.89 21.33 -7.33
CA MET A 314 24.80 22.04 -8.24
C MET A 314 24.73 21.45 -9.65
N GLY A 315 24.86 20.12 -9.80
CA GLY A 315 24.75 19.46 -11.10
C GLY A 315 23.38 19.68 -11.77
N ASN A 316 22.31 19.72 -10.98
CA ASN A 316 20.97 20.02 -11.50
C ASN A 316 20.80 21.46 -11.99
N LEU A 317 21.41 22.43 -11.29
CA LEU A 317 21.46 23.82 -11.73
C LEU A 317 22.31 23.97 -13.01
N ALA A 318 23.45 23.29 -13.11
CA ALA A 318 24.29 23.27 -14.30
C ALA A 318 23.52 22.72 -15.52
N SER A 319 22.80 21.61 -15.36
CA SER A 319 21.93 21.06 -16.40
C SER A 319 20.80 22.03 -16.79
N THR A 320 20.32 22.87 -15.87
CA THR A 320 19.36 23.93 -16.18
C THR A 320 20.01 25.03 -17.03
N PHE A 321 21.24 25.45 -16.72
CA PHE A 321 22.00 26.39 -17.55
C PHE A 321 22.30 25.81 -18.94
N TRP A 322 22.65 24.53 -19.07
CA TRP A 322 22.76 23.83 -20.36
C TRP A 322 21.49 24.00 -21.18
N ASN A 323 20.31 23.72 -20.62
CA ASN A 323 19.04 23.86 -21.34
C ASN A 323 18.73 25.31 -21.77
N GLN A 324 19.25 26.30 -21.05
CA GLN A 324 19.13 27.72 -21.41
C GLN A 324 20.20 28.18 -22.43
N GLY A 325 21.16 27.33 -22.81
CA GLY A 325 22.30 27.70 -23.66
C GLY A 325 23.39 28.50 -22.94
N ARG A 326 23.38 28.49 -21.61
CA ARG A 326 24.34 29.18 -20.72
C ARG A 326 25.51 28.26 -20.36
N TRP A 327 26.20 27.77 -21.39
CA TRP A 327 27.20 26.70 -21.27
C TRP A 327 28.37 27.03 -20.34
N LYS A 328 28.78 28.31 -20.28
CA LYS A 328 29.90 28.74 -19.42
C LYS A 328 29.57 28.60 -17.93
N GLU A 329 28.38 29.05 -17.52
CA GLU A 329 27.94 28.95 -16.12
C GLU A 329 27.68 27.49 -15.74
N ALA A 330 27.24 26.67 -16.70
CA ALA A 330 27.13 25.23 -16.50
C ALA A 330 28.50 24.57 -16.27
N GLU A 331 29.48 24.87 -17.14
CA GLU A 331 30.84 24.35 -17.04
C GLU A 331 31.51 24.74 -15.72
N GLU A 332 31.40 26.01 -15.31
CA GLU A 332 31.94 26.50 -14.03
C GLU A 332 31.39 25.69 -12.83
N LEU A 333 30.09 25.39 -12.85
CA LEU A 333 29.45 24.66 -11.78
C LEU A 333 29.76 23.15 -11.82
N GLU A 334 29.87 22.55 -13.00
CA GLU A 334 30.30 21.15 -13.17
C GLU A 334 31.76 20.94 -12.75
N VAL A 335 32.65 21.87 -13.09
CA VAL A 335 34.06 21.84 -12.63
C VAL A 335 34.12 21.88 -11.11
N ARG A 336 33.38 22.80 -10.47
CA ARG A 336 33.29 22.85 -9.01
C ARG A 336 32.80 21.53 -8.42
N VAL A 337 31.79 20.89 -9.01
CA VAL A 337 31.31 19.59 -8.54
C VAL A 337 32.42 18.54 -8.62
N MET A 338 33.14 18.46 -9.75
CA MET A 338 34.24 17.49 -9.94
C MET A 338 35.46 17.73 -9.02
N GLU A 339 35.76 18.99 -8.70
CA GLU A 339 36.86 19.35 -7.80
C GLU A 339 36.53 19.04 -6.33
N THR A 340 35.24 18.98 -5.99
CA THR A 340 34.75 18.79 -4.62
C THR A 340 34.37 17.33 -4.33
N SER A 341 33.96 16.57 -5.35
CA SER A 341 33.61 15.15 -5.26
C SER A 341 34.83 14.25 -5.12
#